data_AF-A0A3P7XHY6-F1
#
_entry.id   AF-A0A3P7XHY6-F1
#
_cell.length_a   1.000
_cell.length_b   1.000
_cell.length_c   1.000
_cell.angle_alpha   90.00
_cell.angle_beta   90.00
_cell.angle_gamma   90.00
#
_symmetry.space_group_name_H-M   'P 1'
#
loop_
_entity.id
_entity.type
_entity.pdbx_description
1 polymer ?
#
loop_
_entity_poly.entity_id
_entity_poly.type
_entity_poly.pdbx_seq_one_letter_code
_entity_poly.pdbx_strand_id
1 'polypeptide(L)'
;MEFTYVFSYFVRPQGKFDPEDYALYVQPVASFNSVEQFWNTYCFLKRPADINEKVDFHMFKEGIKPVWEDDANRKGGKWILRLKKGFSSRIWENLILAMIGEQFLVGEEICGAVCSIRNQEDIVSLWNRTADNLATTNRIRDTLRRVLNLPPNAILEYKRHDDCLKHGPKQLSPYKCGLAEKIK
;
A
#
# COMPACT_ATOMS: atom_id res chain seq x y z
N MET A 1 12.03 13.92 9.20
CA MET A 1 11.74 12.48 9.01
C MET A 1 13.04 11.80 8.59
N GLU A 2 13.18 10.49 8.78
CA GLU A 2 14.40 9.77 8.35
C GLU A 2 14.48 9.63 6.83
N PHE A 3 13.33 9.43 6.17
CA PHE A 3 13.23 9.30 4.72
C PHE A 3 12.36 10.39 4.10
N THR A 4 12.63 10.74 2.85
CA THR A 4 11.69 11.47 2.00
C THR A 4 10.63 10.50 1.47
N TYR A 5 9.36 10.92 1.49
CA TYR A 5 8.25 10.14 0.94
C TYR A 5 7.57 10.90 -0.20
N VAL A 6 7.08 10.15 -1.18
CA VAL A 6 6.28 10.64 -2.29
C VAL A 6 4.86 10.11 -2.16
N PHE A 7 3.90 11.03 -2.10
CA PHE A 7 2.48 10.71 -2.20
C PHE A 7 2.06 10.76 -3.67
N SER A 8 1.35 9.74 -4.13
CA SER A 8 0.82 9.66 -5.49
C SER A 8 -0.53 8.94 -5.50
N TYR A 9 -1.26 9.06 -6.59
CA TYR A 9 -2.49 8.29 -6.80
C TYR A 9 -2.55 7.70 -8.20
N PHE A 10 -3.36 6.66 -8.35
CA PHE A 10 -3.72 6.09 -9.63
C PHE A 10 -5.24 5.96 -9.72
N VAL A 11 -5.81 6.47 -10.80
CA VAL A 11 -7.18 6.18 -11.21
C VAL A 11 -7.10 5.39 -12.50
N ARG A 12 -7.80 4.26 -12.57
CA ARG A 12 -7.78 3.43 -13.77
C ARG A 12 -8.39 4.22 -14.94
N PRO A 13 -7.69 4.36 -16.08
CA PRO A 13 -8.26 5.01 -17.25
C PRO A 13 -9.48 4.25 -17.78
N GLN A 14 -10.41 4.98 -18.38
CA GLN A 14 -11.55 4.36 -19.07
C GLN A 14 -11.06 3.67 -20.35
N GLY A 15 -11.49 2.42 -20.58
CA GLY A 15 -11.15 1.67 -21.80
C GLY A 15 -10.00 0.67 -21.63
N LYS A 16 -9.24 0.44 -22.71
CA LYS A 16 -8.12 -0.52 -22.72
C LYS A 16 -6.99 0.03 -21.85
N PHE A 17 -6.55 -0.78 -20.89
CA PHE A 17 -5.44 -0.47 -19.99
C PHE A 17 -4.46 -1.64 -20.03
N ASP A 18 -3.22 -1.35 -20.40
CA ASP A 18 -2.12 -2.31 -20.29
C ASP A 18 -1.53 -2.22 -18.88
N PRO A 19 -1.48 -3.33 -18.11
CA PRO A 19 -0.78 -3.35 -16.83
C PRO A 19 0.70 -2.94 -16.92
N GLU A 20 1.37 -3.14 -18.06
CA GLU A 20 2.76 -2.71 -18.25
C GLU A 20 2.90 -1.19 -18.22
N ASP A 21 1.86 -0.46 -18.63
CA ASP A 21 1.81 1.01 -18.59
C ASP A 21 1.45 1.55 -17.20
N TYR A 22 1.21 0.70 -16.21
CA TYR A 22 0.72 1.11 -14.88
C TYR A 22 1.53 2.27 -14.28
N ALA A 23 2.86 2.18 -14.35
CA ALA A 23 3.77 3.19 -13.82
C ALA A 23 3.59 4.58 -14.47
N LEU A 24 3.16 4.64 -15.74
CA LEU A 24 2.93 5.90 -16.47
C LEU A 24 1.67 6.64 -15.98
N TYR A 25 0.72 5.91 -15.42
CA TYR A 25 -0.54 6.46 -14.94
C TYR A 25 -0.51 6.86 -13.46
N VAL A 26 0.55 6.50 -12.73
CA VAL A 26 0.75 6.95 -11.34
C VAL A 26 1.01 8.46 -11.34
N GLN A 27 0.09 9.23 -10.78
CA GLN A 27 0.15 10.68 -10.72
C GLN A 27 0.81 11.11 -9.39
N PRO A 28 2.01 11.70 -9.41
CA PRO A 28 2.62 12.25 -8.20
C PRO A 28 1.83 13.46 -7.70
N VAL A 29 1.72 13.60 -6.38
CA VAL A 29 1.03 14.72 -5.72
C VAL A 29 2.04 15.62 -5.02
N ALA A 30 2.87 15.04 -4.15
CA ALA A 30 3.86 15.78 -3.39
C ALA A 30 5.01 14.86 -2.94
N SER A 31 6.18 15.46 -2.74
CA SER A 31 7.30 14.88 -2.01
C SER A 31 7.49 15.66 -0.72
N PHE A 32 7.78 14.99 0.39
CA PHE A 32 7.98 15.61 1.69
C PHE A 32 9.00 14.85 2.54
N ASN A 33 9.78 15.59 3.32
CA ASN A 33 10.77 15.06 4.28
C ASN A 33 10.62 15.66 5.70
N SER A 34 9.63 16.52 5.91
CA SER A 34 9.28 17.11 7.20
C SER A 34 7.81 16.87 7.56
N VAL A 35 7.50 16.88 8.86
CA VAL A 35 6.14 16.68 9.39
C VAL A 35 5.20 17.80 8.92
N GLU A 36 5.71 19.02 8.85
CA GLU A 36 4.99 20.20 8.36
C GLU A 36 4.65 20.06 6.88
N GLN A 37 5.60 19.63 6.04
CA GLN A 37 5.35 19.37 4.62
C GLN A 37 4.33 18.25 4.41
N PHE A 38 4.40 17.19 5.23
CA PHE A 38 3.39 16.13 5.23
C PHE A 38 1.99 16.70 5.50
N TRP A 39 1.80 17.46 6.58
CA TRP A 39 0.49 18.02 6.92
C TRP A 39 0.02 19.08 5.92
N ASN A 40 0.92 19.88 5.36
CA ASN A 40 0.63 20.84 4.29
C ASN A 40 0.14 20.15 3.00
N THR A 41 0.42 18.86 2.82
CA THR A 41 -0.12 18.06 1.73
C THR A 41 -1.40 17.35 2.18
N TYR A 42 -1.30 16.55 3.24
CA TYR A 42 -2.30 15.57 3.64
C TYR A 42 -3.64 16.20 4.06
N CYS A 43 -3.63 17.38 4.70
CA CYS A 43 -4.85 18.08 5.13
C CYS A 43 -5.78 18.47 3.97
N PHE A 44 -5.25 18.60 2.76
CA PHE A 44 -6.02 19.03 1.58
C PHE A 44 -6.43 17.86 0.68
N LEU A 45 -6.03 16.63 1.01
CA LEU A 45 -6.43 15.45 0.26
C LEU A 45 -7.83 14.99 0.66
N LYS A 46 -8.61 14.56 -0.35
CA LYS A 46 -9.86 13.84 -0.08
C LYS A 46 -9.55 12.58 0.71
N ARG A 47 -10.36 12.32 1.75
CA ARG A 47 -10.19 11.12 2.56
C ARG A 47 -10.62 9.88 1.76
N PRO A 48 -9.97 8.73 1.96
CA PRO A 48 -10.32 7.46 1.32
C PRO A 48 -11.82 7.12 1.31
N ALA A 49 -12.51 7.31 2.44
CA ALA A 49 -13.94 7.00 2.56
C ALA A 49 -14.87 7.96 1.79
N ASP A 50 -14.40 9.15 1.41
CA ASP A 50 -15.19 10.17 0.72
C ASP A 50 -15.11 10.05 -0.82
N ILE A 51 -14.44 9.00 -1.31
CA ILE A 51 -14.17 8.79 -2.72
C ILE A 51 -15.05 7.67 -3.26
N ASN A 52 -15.85 8.02 -4.26
CA ASN A 52 -16.83 7.13 -4.88
C ASN A 52 -16.26 6.33 -6.06
N GLU A 53 -15.09 6.70 -6.55
CA GLU A 53 -14.42 6.05 -7.67
C GLU A 53 -13.31 5.11 -7.22
N LYS A 54 -12.93 4.17 -8.10
CA LYS A 54 -11.83 3.25 -7.83
C LYS A 54 -10.50 4.00 -7.98
N VAL A 55 -9.86 4.28 -6.86
CA VAL A 55 -8.57 4.94 -6.77
C VAL A 55 -7.61 4.13 -5.92
N ASP A 56 -6.32 4.20 -6.25
CA ASP A 56 -5.23 3.75 -5.40
C ASP A 56 -4.42 4.94 -4.94
N PHE A 57 -4.34 5.13 -3.63
CA PHE A 57 -3.39 6.04 -2.99
C PHE A 57 -2.09 5.31 -2.69
N HIS A 58 -0.97 5.99 -2.90
CA HIS A 58 0.35 5.48 -2.61
C HIS A 58 1.12 6.49 -1.76
N MET A 59 1.87 5.98 -0.79
CA MET A 59 2.92 6.73 -0.12
C MET A 59 4.16 5.84 -0.06
N PHE A 60 5.16 6.13 -0.88
CA PHE A 60 6.39 5.33 -0.98
C PHE A 60 7.60 6.20 -0.65
N LYS A 61 8.67 5.58 -0.16
CA LYS A 61 9.95 6.27 -0.02
C LYS A 61 10.39 6.78 -1.38
N GLU A 62 10.99 7.96 -1.41
CA GLU A 62 11.51 8.58 -2.63
C GLU A 62 12.47 7.63 -3.36
N GLY A 63 12.33 7.56 -4.68
CA GLY A 63 13.08 6.64 -5.52
C GLY A 63 12.51 5.23 -5.64
N ILE A 64 11.49 4.85 -4.85
CA ILE A 64 10.81 3.55 -4.96
C ILE A 64 9.46 3.72 -5.65
N LYS A 65 9.28 3.10 -6.79
CA LYS A 65 8.00 3.09 -7.50
C LYS A 65 7.03 2.11 -6.84
N PRO A 66 5.72 2.38 -6.81
CA PRO A 66 4.70 1.48 -6.25
C PRO A 66 4.38 0.30 -7.20
N VAL A 67 5.42 -0.32 -7.77
CA VAL A 67 5.34 -1.41 -8.74
C VAL A 67 6.24 -2.56 -8.29
N TRP A 68 5.89 -3.80 -8.63
CA TRP A 68 6.62 -4.97 -8.14
C TRP A 68 7.96 -5.18 -8.87
N GLU A 69 8.09 -4.62 -10.07
CA GLU A 69 9.27 -4.63 -10.92
C GLU A 69 10.39 -3.74 -10.36
N ASP A 70 10.07 -2.80 -9.47
CA ASP A 70 11.05 -1.96 -8.81
C ASP A 70 12.04 -2.82 -8.02
N ASP A 71 13.33 -2.50 -8.10
CA ASP A 71 14.40 -3.26 -7.47
C ASP A 71 14.23 -3.41 -5.96
N ALA A 72 13.61 -2.42 -5.30
CA ALA A 72 13.28 -2.47 -3.88
C ALA A 72 12.13 -3.42 -3.56
N ASN A 73 11.23 -3.69 -4.52
CA ASN A 73 9.99 -4.45 -4.29
C ASN A 73 10.06 -5.89 -4.81
N ARG A 74 10.90 -6.19 -5.81
CA ARG A 74 10.88 -7.47 -6.54
C ARG A 74 11.14 -8.72 -5.68
N LYS A 75 11.93 -8.61 -4.59
CA LYS A 75 12.19 -9.69 -3.61
C LYS A 75 11.34 -9.55 -2.32
N GLY A 76 10.44 -8.59 -2.34
CA GLY A 76 9.65 -8.17 -1.21
C GLY A 76 8.29 -8.84 -1.15
N GLY A 77 7.46 -8.25 -0.31
CA GLY A 77 6.07 -8.63 -0.16
C GLY A 77 5.27 -7.52 0.47
N LYS A 78 4.02 -7.82 0.77
CA LYS A 78 3.09 -6.89 1.39
C LYS A 78 2.20 -7.56 2.41
N TRP A 79 1.99 -6.87 3.52
CA TRP A 79 0.88 -7.15 4.42
C TRP A 79 -0.39 -6.50 3.87
N ILE A 80 -1.49 -7.23 3.87
CA ILE A 80 -2.77 -6.84 3.29
C ILE A 80 -3.83 -6.89 4.40
N LEU A 81 -4.56 -5.78 4.54
CA LEU A 81 -5.71 -5.64 5.40
C LEU A 81 -6.92 -5.26 4.54
N ARG A 82 -7.94 -6.12 4.53
CA ARG A 82 -9.22 -5.87 3.86
C ARG A 82 -10.20 -5.25 4.85
N LEU A 83 -10.84 -4.17 4.44
CA LEU A 83 -11.67 -3.32 5.29
C LEU A 83 -13.06 -3.20 4.71
N LYS A 84 -14.08 -3.33 5.55
CA LYS A 84 -15.42 -2.85 5.20
C LYS A 84 -15.36 -1.34 4.91
N LYS A 85 -16.30 -0.87 4.09
CA LYS A 85 -16.45 0.57 3.81
C LYS A 85 -16.59 1.40 5.09
N GLY A 86 -16.04 2.62 5.06
CA GLY A 86 -16.05 3.58 6.17
C GLY A 86 -14.85 3.50 7.12
N PHE A 87 -14.04 2.43 7.08
CA PHE A 87 -12.87 2.29 7.96
C PHE A 87 -11.55 2.75 7.32
N SER A 88 -11.49 2.89 5.99
CA SER A 88 -10.27 3.14 5.25
C SER A 88 -9.58 4.46 5.62
N SER A 89 -10.33 5.54 5.84
CA SER A 89 -9.73 6.86 6.17
C SER A 89 -8.86 6.81 7.43
N ARG A 90 -9.39 6.26 8.53
CA ARG A 90 -8.67 6.17 9.81
C ARG A 90 -7.51 5.19 9.74
N ILE A 91 -7.73 4.03 9.11
CA ILE A 91 -6.67 3.01 8.98
C ILE A 91 -5.52 3.52 8.11
N TRP A 92 -5.82 4.19 7.00
CA TRP A 92 -4.84 4.81 6.14
C TRP A 92 -4.05 5.90 6.87
N GLU A 93 -4.73 6.83 7.55
CA GLU A 93 -4.09 7.89 8.35
C GLU A 93 -3.14 7.30 9.40
N ASN A 94 -3.61 6.36 10.22
CA ASN A 94 -2.77 5.73 11.24
C ASN A 94 -1.56 5.01 10.63
N LEU A 95 -1.72 4.37 9.48
CA LEU A 95 -0.62 3.67 8.80
C LEU A 95 0.46 4.65 8.34
N ILE A 96 0.08 5.70 7.61
CA ILE A 96 1.06 6.65 7.07
C ILE A 96 1.72 7.47 8.18
N LEU A 97 0.99 7.80 9.26
CA LEU A 97 1.55 8.43 10.45
C LEU A 97 2.58 7.51 11.14
N ALA A 98 2.29 6.21 11.24
CA ALA A 98 3.24 5.24 11.79
C ALA A 98 4.49 5.09 10.91
N MET A 99 4.37 5.23 9.58
CA MET A 99 5.50 5.22 8.66
C MET A 99 6.40 6.45 8.84
N ILE A 100 5.85 7.66 8.75
CA ILE A 100 6.65 8.90 8.89
C ILE A 100 7.22 9.10 10.30
N GLY A 101 6.58 8.48 11.30
CA GLY A 101 7.03 8.45 12.69
C GLY A 101 7.95 7.27 13.02
N GLU A 102 8.41 6.53 12.01
CA GLU A 102 9.39 5.42 12.11
C GLU A 102 9.03 4.36 13.17
N GLN A 103 7.73 4.05 13.31
CA GLN A 103 7.23 3.18 14.38
C GLN A 103 7.50 1.69 14.17
N PHE A 104 7.90 1.29 12.95
CA PHE A 104 8.18 -0.11 12.60
C PHE A 104 9.56 -0.57 13.08
N LEU A 105 10.53 0.33 13.15
CA LEU A 105 11.88 0.06 13.65
C LEU A 105 12.53 -1.17 12.97
N VAL A 106 12.40 -1.26 11.64
CA VAL A 106 12.96 -2.31 10.77
C VAL A 106 14.01 -1.75 9.80
N GLY A 107 14.58 -0.58 10.11
CA GLY A 107 15.52 0.13 9.23
C GLY A 107 14.88 0.46 7.88
N GLU A 108 15.59 0.17 6.80
CA GLU A 108 15.16 0.53 5.45
C GLU A 108 14.08 -0.40 4.86
N GLU A 109 13.65 -1.43 5.57
CA GLU A 109 12.79 -2.50 5.04
C GLU A 109 11.43 -2.04 4.53
N ILE A 110 10.85 -0.96 5.08
CA ILE A 110 9.59 -0.41 4.56
C ILE A 110 9.82 0.29 3.22
N CYS A 111 9.11 -0.15 2.18
CA CYS A 111 9.10 0.50 0.86
C CYS A 111 8.05 1.61 0.78
N GLY A 112 6.82 1.29 1.20
CA GLY A 112 5.68 2.17 1.04
C GLY A 112 4.36 1.51 1.40
N ALA A 113 3.28 2.27 1.34
CA ALA A 113 1.93 1.80 1.60
C ALA A 113 0.96 2.15 0.47
N VAL A 114 -0.09 1.35 0.32
CA VAL A 114 -1.16 1.52 -0.67
C VAL A 114 -2.51 1.47 0.01
N CYS A 115 -3.40 2.42 -0.29
CA CYS A 115 -4.82 2.35 0.04
C CYS A 115 -5.66 2.31 -1.24
N SER A 116 -6.35 1.19 -1.42
CA SER A 116 -7.11 0.86 -2.61
C SER A 116 -8.61 0.92 -2.34
N ILE A 117 -9.28 1.89 -2.96
CA ILE A 117 -10.72 2.07 -2.86
C ILE A 117 -11.39 1.19 -3.92
N ARG A 118 -12.26 0.27 -3.48
CA ARG A 118 -13.02 -0.62 -4.39
C ARG A 118 -14.51 -0.56 -4.08
N ASN A 119 -15.34 -1.32 -4.78
CA ASN A 119 -16.79 -1.19 -4.63
C ASN A 119 -17.30 -1.81 -3.33
N GLN A 120 -16.81 -3.00 -2.97
CA GLN A 120 -17.33 -3.79 -1.84
C GLN A 120 -16.53 -3.57 -0.55
N GLU A 121 -15.22 -3.49 -0.67
CA GLU A 121 -14.28 -3.35 0.44
C GLU A 121 -13.12 -2.46 0.02
N ASP A 122 -12.45 -1.84 0.99
CA ASP A 122 -11.21 -1.13 0.77
C ASP A 122 -10.04 -2.01 1.19
N ILE A 123 -8.90 -1.86 0.53
CA ILE A 123 -7.71 -2.67 0.81
C ILE A 123 -6.57 -1.73 1.20
N VAL A 124 -6.01 -1.93 2.38
CA VAL A 124 -4.80 -1.22 2.82
C VAL A 124 -3.65 -2.21 2.85
N SER A 125 -2.50 -1.83 2.30
CA SER A 125 -1.31 -2.67 2.30
C SER A 125 -0.03 -1.90 2.62
N LEU A 126 0.92 -2.58 3.26
CA LEU A 126 2.25 -2.09 3.58
C LEU A 126 3.29 -3.01 2.94
N TRP A 127 4.18 -2.44 2.14
CA TRP A 127 5.15 -3.15 1.32
C TRP A 127 6.52 -3.11 1.98
N ASN A 128 7.24 -4.22 1.93
CA ASN A 128 8.60 -4.33 2.46
C ASN A 128 9.56 -5.01 1.48
N ARG A 129 10.86 -4.72 1.61
CA ARG A 129 11.92 -5.10 0.67
C ARG A 129 12.22 -6.59 0.61
N THR A 130 12.22 -7.26 1.76
CA THR A 130 12.68 -8.64 1.87
C THR A 130 11.60 -9.55 2.45
N ALA A 131 11.01 -10.41 1.61
CA ALA A 131 9.97 -11.33 2.06
C ALA A 131 10.51 -12.54 2.85
N ASP A 132 11.78 -12.90 2.65
CA ASP A 132 12.40 -14.07 3.30
C ASP A 132 12.80 -13.82 4.76
N ASN A 133 12.85 -12.56 5.20
CA ASN A 133 13.19 -12.22 6.58
C ASN A 133 11.96 -12.28 7.49
N LEU A 134 11.67 -13.47 8.02
CA LEU A 134 10.53 -13.71 8.90
C LEU A 134 10.54 -12.86 10.17
N ALA A 135 11.71 -12.53 10.72
CA ALA A 135 11.80 -11.68 11.91
C ALA A 135 11.31 -10.26 11.60
N THR A 136 11.75 -9.70 10.46
CA THR A 136 11.27 -8.42 9.95
C THR A 136 9.78 -8.44 9.65
N THR A 137 9.29 -9.43 8.89
CA THR A 137 7.87 -9.47 8.49
C THR A 137 6.95 -9.66 9.69
N ASN A 138 7.34 -10.45 10.69
CA ASN A 138 6.60 -10.59 11.95
C ASN A 138 6.61 -9.27 12.75
N ARG A 139 7.74 -8.58 12.87
CA ARG A 139 7.81 -7.27 13.54
C ARG A 139 6.90 -6.24 12.86
N ILE A 140 6.84 -6.25 11.53
CA ILE A 140 5.93 -5.40 10.76
C ILE A 140 4.48 -5.74 11.09
N ARG A 141 4.10 -7.03 11.07
CA ARG A 141 2.75 -7.50 11.42
C ARG A 141 2.32 -7.04 12.81
N ASP A 142 3.18 -7.24 13.80
CA ASP A 142 2.87 -6.95 15.20
C ASP A 142 2.75 -5.43 15.42
N THR A 143 3.60 -4.66 14.74
CA THR A 143 3.48 -3.20 14.71
C THR A 143 2.19 -2.74 14.03
N LEU A 144 1.83 -3.30 12.87
CA LEU A 144 0.56 -3.00 12.18
C LEU A 144 -0.63 -3.22 13.12
N ARG A 145 -0.68 -4.36 13.82
CA ARG A 145 -1.75 -4.66 14.78
C ARG A 145 -1.86 -3.59 15.86
N ARG A 146 -0.73 -3.15 16.41
CA ARG A 146 -0.64 -2.13 17.46
C ARG A 146 -1.05 -0.74 16.95
N VAL A 147 -0.41 -0.22 15.90
CA VAL A 147 -0.61 1.17 15.46
C VAL A 147 -1.97 1.40 14.79
N LEU A 148 -2.55 0.35 14.20
CA LEU A 148 -3.87 0.40 13.60
C LEU A 148 -4.98 0.02 14.59
N ASN A 149 -4.63 -0.36 15.83
CA ASN A 149 -5.57 -0.84 16.85
C ASN A 149 -6.50 -1.95 16.33
N LEU A 150 -5.91 -2.95 15.66
CA LEU A 150 -6.70 -4.03 15.06
C LEU A 150 -7.27 -4.96 16.12
N PRO A 151 -8.52 -5.41 15.97
CA PRO A 151 -9.07 -6.41 16.87
C PRO A 151 -8.31 -7.75 16.72
N PRO A 152 -8.32 -8.62 17.75
CA PRO A 152 -7.58 -9.87 17.72
C PRO A 152 -7.93 -10.77 16.51
N ASN A 153 -9.19 -10.76 16.09
CA ASN A 153 -9.70 -11.52 14.95
C ASN A 153 -9.46 -10.87 13.58
N ALA A 154 -8.83 -9.70 13.52
CA ALA A 154 -8.46 -9.08 12.25
C ALA A 154 -7.48 -9.99 11.48
N ILE A 155 -7.79 -10.22 10.21
CA ILE A 155 -6.96 -11.00 9.30
C ILE A 155 -5.97 -10.05 8.63
N LEU A 156 -4.69 -10.28 8.87
CA LEU A 156 -3.59 -9.71 8.11
C LEU A 156 -3.00 -10.82 7.25
N GLU A 157 -3.04 -10.65 5.93
CA GLU A 157 -2.51 -11.61 4.97
C GLU A 157 -1.16 -11.11 4.46
N TYR A 158 -0.13 -11.96 4.46
CA TYR A 158 1.15 -11.64 3.82
C TYR A 158 1.22 -12.28 2.44
N LYS A 159 1.56 -11.50 1.41
CA LYS A 159 1.80 -12.00 0.05
C LYS A 159 3.16 -11.56 -0.43
N ARG A 160 3.95 -12.51 -0.92
CA ARG A 160 5.19 -12.21 -1.65
C ARG A 160 4.86 -11.67 -3.03
N HIS A 161 5.71 -10.78 -3.54
CA HIS A 161 5.52 -10.24 -4.88
C HIS A 161 5.86 -11.29 -5.97
N ASP A 162 6.86 -12.15 -5.73
CA ASP A 162 7.28 -13.20 -6.66
C ASP A 162 6.24 -14.34 -6.83
N ASP A 163 5.51 -14.69 -5.77
CA ASP A 163 4.44 -15.69 -5.86
C ASP A 163 3.23 -15.21 -6.69
N CYS A 164 3.06 -13.89 -6.81
CA CYS A 164 2.06 -13.31 -7.70
C CYS A 164 2.43 -13.55 -9.18
N LEU A 165 3.72 -13.72 -9.51
CA LEU A 165 4.21 -13.95 -10.88
C LEU A 165 3.98 -15.38 -11.38
N LYS A 166 4.06 -16.36 -10.48
CA LYS A 166 3.96 -17.79 -10.83
C LYS A 166 2.57 -18.20 -11.32
N HIS A 167 1.54 -17.37 -11.11
CA HIS A 167 0.15 -17.63 -11.52
C HIS A 167 -0.23 -17.06 -12.91
N GLY A 168 0.74 -16.62 -13.70
CA GLY A 168 0.60 -16.32 -15.14
C GLY A 168 0.01 -14.93 -15.48
N PRO A 169 0.35 -14.37 -16.65
CA PRO A 169 0.08 -12.97 -17.03
C PRO A 169 -1.41 -12.56 -17.08
N LYS A 170 -2.35 -13.52 -17.12
CA LYS A 170 -3.79 -13.22 -17.13
C LYS A 170 -4.37 -12.77 -15.77
N GLN A 171 -3.59 -12.93 -14.69
CA GLN A 171 -3.94 -12.46 -13.34
C GLN A 171 -3.08 -11.28 -12.85
N LEU A 172 -2.09 -10.84 -13.63
CA LEU A 172 -1.01 -9.95 -13.19
C LEU A 172 -1.32 -8.45 -13.22
N SER A 173 -2.60 -8.11 -13.14
CA SER A 173 -2.98 -6.74 -12.80
C SER A 173 -2.78 -6.58 -11.28
N PRO A 174 -2.10 -5.53 -10.76
CA PRO A 174 -2.09 -5.24 -9.32
C PRO A 174 -3.51 -5.18 -8.72
N TYR A 175 -4.52 -5.03 -9.58
CA TYR A 175 -5.96 -5.03 -9.33
C TYR A 175 -6.64 -6.40 -9.24
N LYS A 176 -5.98 -7.53 -9.57
CA LYS A 176 -6.58 -8.88 -9.50
C LYS A 176 -6.10 -9.72 -8.31
N CYS A 177 -4.96 -9.40 -7.71
CA CYS A 177 -4.51 -10.06 -6.46
C CYS A 177 -5.47 -9.79 -5.27
N GLY A 178 -6.38 -8.81 -5.43
CA GLY A 178 -7.47 -8.48 -4.52
C GLY A 178 -8.81 -9.22 -4.76
N LEU A 179 -8.98 -9.98 -5.84
CA LEU A 179 -10.25 -10.60 -6.25
C LEU A 179 -10.08 -12.10 -6.55
N ALA A 180 -9.46 -12.85 -5.63
CA ALA A 180 -9.66 -14.29 -5.60
C ALA A 180 -11.09 -14.55 -5.05
N GLU A 181 -12.07 -14.45 -5.94
CA GLU A 181 -13.40 -15.00 -5.69
C GLU A 181 -13.29 -16.51 -5.52
N LYS A 182 -14.03 -16.99 -4.51
CA LYS A 182 -14.56 -18.34 -4.32
C LYS A 182 -14.56 -19.16 -5.61
N ILE A 183 -13.85 -20.28 -5.62
CA ILE A 183 -14.18 -21.42 -6.47
C ILE A 183 -14.33 -22.64 -5.57
N LYS A 184 -15.60 -23.01 -5.40
CA LYS A 184 -16.21 -24.15 -4.70
C LYS A 184 -16.20 -24.14 -3.17
#